data_AF-A0A0G3UCW0-F1
#
_entry.id   AF-A0A0G3UCW0-F1
#
_cell.length_a   1.000
_cell.length_b   1.000
_cell.length_c   1.000
_cell.angle_alpha   90.00
_cell.angle_beta   90.00
_cell.angle_gamma   90.00
#
_symmetry.space_group_name_H-M   'P 1'
#
loop_
_entity.id
_entity.type
_entity.pdbx_description
1 polymer ?
#
loop_
_entity_poly.entity_id
_entity_poly.type
_entity_poly.pdbx_seq_one_letter_code
_entity_poly.pdbx_strand_id
1 'polypeptide(L)'
;MLLTPNGSIAVIDFDDCGLGAYTLDIATVLSSIHRLCRNDSEAYADFAYRFLTAYEKIRPLPESMDRFEDFLLLRDTFIVNFVTSSTNTEVATWGPRRVAGLIAQTQAHLASDTYPGTLTS
;
A
#
# COMPACT_ATOMS: atom_id res chain seq x y z
N MET A 1 -0.03 -6.67 11.55
CA MET A 1 -0.77 -6.33 12.78
C MET A 1 -1.32 -7.62 13.39
N LEU A 2 -1.38 -7.71 14.72
CA LEU A 2 -1.98 -8.83 15.46
C LEU A 2 -2.98 -8.31 16.49
N LEU A 3 -4.07 -9.06 16.71
CA LEU A 3 -4.95 -8.85 17.85
C LEU A 3 -4.29 -9.46 19.09
N THR A 4 -4.04 -8.64 20.10
CA THR A 4 -3.45 -9.09 21.37
C THR A 4 -4.53 -9.74 22.26
N PRO A 5 -4.15 -10.56 23.25
CA PRO A 5 -5.11 -11.22 24.14
C PRO A 5 -6.05 -10.28 24.90
N ASN A 6 -5.66 -9.02 25.10
CA ASN A 6 -6.49 -7.98 25.73
C ASN A 6 -7.35 -7.19 24.72
N GLY A 7 -7.46 -7.62 23.47
CA GLY A 7 -8.28 -6.99 22.44
C GLY A 7 -7.67 -5.74 21.79
N SER A 8 -6.42 -5.41 22.11
CA SER A 8 -5.69 -4.32 21.44
C SER A 8 -5.09 -4.77 20.11
N ILE A 9 -4.73 -3.81 19.25
CA ILE A 9 -4.02 -4.09 18.00
C ILE A 9 -2.55 -3.78 18.21
N ALA A 10 -1.68 -4.76 18.01
CA ALA A 10 -0.23 -4.58 17.99
C ALA A 10 0.27 -4.52 16.53
N VAL A 11 1.09 -3.51 16.24
CA VAL A 11 1.92 -3.50 15.03
C VAL A 11 3.13 -4.40 15.29
N ILE A 12 3.46 -5.23 14.31
CA ILE A 12 4.56 -6.19 14.35
C ILE A 12 5.35 -6.09 13.04
N ASP A 13 6.43 -6.84 12.92
CA ASP A 13 7.22 -6.96 11.69
C ASP A 13 7.87 -5.62 11.28
N PHE A 14 8.80 -5.18 12.13
CA PHE A 14 9.54 -3.92 11.96
C PHE A 14 10.84 -4.11 11.15
N ASP A 15 11.02 -5.25 10.47
CA ASP A 15 12.27 -5.54 9.74
C ASP A 15 12.48 -4.60 8.54
N ASP A 16 11.39 -4.07 7.98
CA ASP A 16 11.39 -3.04 6.93
C ASP A 16 11.26 -1.59 7.47
N CYS A 17 11.36 -1.39 8.79
CA CYS A 17 11.23 -0.05 9.37
C CYS A 17 12.48 0.82 9.13
N GLY A 18 12.28 2.13 9.10
CA GLY A 18 13.37 3.07 8.92
C GLY A 18 12.89 4.52 8.93
N LEU A 19 13.81 5.44 8.65
CA LEU A 19 13.44 6.84 8.40
C LEU A 19 12.97 6.96 6.94
N GLY A 20 11.80 7.57 6.74
CA GLY A 20 11.20 7.71 5.43
C GLY A 20 10.09 8.76 5.41
N ALA A 21 9.51 8.96 4.23
CA ALA A 21 8.35 9.84 4.08
C ALA A 21 7.11 9.19 4.70
N TYR A 22 6.41 9.90 5.59
CA TYR A 22 5.19 9.37 6.21
C TYR A 22 4.08 9.01 5.21
N THR A 23 4.05 9.68 4.05
CA THR A 23 3.14 9.31 2.95
C THR A 23 3.41 7.90 2.42
N LEU A 24 4.65 7.41 2.46
CA LEU A 24 4.98 6.05 2.04
C LEU A 24 4.39 5.00 2.98
N ASP A 25 4.38 5.27 4.29
CA ASP A 25 3.73 4.39 5.27
C ASP A 25 2.22 4.34 5.03
N ILE A 26 1.60 5.50 4.78
CA ILE A 26 0.18 5.61 4.43
C ILE A 26 -0.12 4.85 3.12
N ALA A 27 0.68 5.06 2.07
CA ALA A 27 0.56 4.38 0.79
C ALA A 27 0.73 2.86 0.93
N THR A 28 1.62 2.40 1.81
CA THR A 28 1.84 0.98 2.09
C THR A 28 0.60 0.32 2.67
N VAL A 29 -0.07 0.97 3.63
CA VAL A 29 -1.33 0.48 4.21
C VAL A 29 -2.42 0.47 3.14
N LEU A 30 -2.64 1.58 2.46
CA LEU A 30 -3.73 1.74 1.50
C LEU A 30 -3.58 0.83 0.27
N SER A 31 -2.37 0.68 -0.28
CA SER A 31 -2.07 -0.29 -1.35
C SER A 31 -2.41 -1.72 -0.94
N SER A 32 -2.13 -2.09 0.31
CA SER A 32 -2.44 -3.42 0.84
C SER A 32 -3.95 -3.65 0.96
N ILE A 33 -4.70 -2.66 1.45
CA ILE A 33 -6.16 -2.76 1.59
C ILE A 33 -6.85 -2.72 0.23
N HIS A 34 -6.43 -1.82 -0.67
CA HIS A 34 -6.95 -1.78 -2.05
C HIS A 34 -6.87 -3.15 -2.73
N ARG A 35 -5.75 -3.86 -2.55
CA ARG A 35 -5.59 -5.22 -3.08
C ARG A 35 -6.54 -6.23 -2.46
N LEU A 36 -6.85 -6.12 -1.17
CA LEU A 36 -7.84 -6.98 -0.49
C LEU A 36 -9.27 -6.67 -0.97
N CYS A 37 -9.56 -5.39 -1.22
CA CYS A 37 -10.84 -4.87 -1.68
C CYS A 37 -10.95 -4.79 -3.21
N ARG A 38 -10.15 -5.56 -3.98
CA ARG A 38 -10.08 -5.44 -5.46
C ARG A 38 -11.41 -5.61 -6.21
N ASN A 39 -12.42 -6.19 -5.57
CA ASN A 39 -13.76 -6.41 -6.11
C ASN A 39 -14.83 -5.54 -5.44
N ASP A 40 -14.42 -4.60 -4.58
CA ASP A 40 -15.30 -3.77 -3.76
C ASP A 40 -14.65 -2.39 -3.53
N SER A 41 -14.82 -1.50 -4.52
CA SER A 41 -14.26 -0.15 -4.49
C SER A 41 -14.85 0.72 -3.38
N GLU A 42 -16.11 0.47 -2.98
CA GLU A 42 -16.77 1.21 -1.91
C GLU A 42 -16.16 0.85 -0.55
N ALA A 43 -15.90 -0.43 -0.29
CA ALA A 43 -15.21 -0.86 0.92
C ALA A 43 -13.80 -0.27 1.02
N TYR A 44 -13.07 -0.16 -0.11
CA TYR A 44 -11.78 0.50 -0.13
C TYR A 44 -11.90 1.99 0.21
N ALA A 45 -12.83 2.71 -0.42
CA ALA A 45 -13.04 4.14 -0.19
C ALA A 45 -13.45 4.44 1.27
N ASP A 46 -14.38 3.67 1.84
CA ASP A 46 -14.78 3.80 3.25
C ASP A 46 -13.60 3.55 4.20
N PHE A 47 -12.80 2.52 3.95
CA PHE A 47 -11.59 2.27 4.74
C PHE A 47 -10.62 3.43 4.66
N ALA A 48 -10.28 3.88 3.44
CA ALA A 48 -9.31 4.94 3.22
C ALA A 48 -9.72 6.24 3.93
N TYR A 49 -10.99 6.63 3.79
CA TYR A 49 -11.56 7.78 4.49
C TYR A 49 -11.43 7.66 6.01
N ARG A 50 -11.84 6.53 6.58
CA ARG A 50 -11.77 6.31 8.04
C ARG A 50 -10.33 6.27 8.56
N PHE A 51 -9.43 5.64 7.82
CA PHE A 51 -8.02 5.54 8.17
C PHE A 51 -7.37 6.93 8.22
N LEU A 52 -7.54 7.74 7.17
CA LEU A 52 -6.98 9.09 7.10
C LEU A 52 -7.60 10.02 8.14
N THR A 53 -8.93 9.96 8.31
CA THR A 53 -9.64 10.71 9.37
C THR A 53 -9.12 10.35 10.77
N ALA A 54 -8.81 9.08 11.02
CA ALA A 54 -8.24 8.65 12.30
C ALA A 54 -6.78 9.09 12.46
N TYR A 55 -5.99 9.05 11.40
CA TYR A 55 -4.61 9.55 11.39
C TYR A 55 -4.56 11.03 11.78
N GLU A 56 -5.43 11.85 11.19
CA GLU A 56 -5.51 13.30 11.42
C GLU A 56 -5.85 13.70 12.85
N LYS A 57 -6.51 12.81 13.62
CA LYS A 57 -6.77 13.05 15.05
C LYS A 57 -5.48 13.05 15.89
N ILE A 58 -4.42 12.42 15.41
CA ILE A 58 -3.14 12.29 16.11
C ILE A 58 -2.10 13.22 15.49
N ARG A 59 -2.08 13.32 14.16
CA ARG A 59 -1.11 14.14 13.42
C ARG A 59 -1.70 14.63 12.09
N PRO A 60 -1.45 15.88 11.69
CA PRO A 60 -1.83 16.36 10.36
C PRO A 60 -1.31 15.44 9.26
N LEU A 61 -2.08 15.29 8.17
CA LEU A 61 -1.59 14.61 6.98
C LEU A 61 -0.32 15.30 6.45
N PRO A 62 0.67 14.53 5.98
CA PRO A 62 1.88 15.10 5.43
C PRO A 62 1.58 15.88 4.14
N GLU A 63 2.30 16.99 3.91
CA GLU A 63 2.12 17.81 2.69
C GLU A 63 2.30 17.00 1.40
N SER A 64 3.20 16.00 1.43
CA SER A 64 3.47 15.08 0.32
C SER A 64 2.30 14.14 -0.06
N MET A 65 1.12 14.27 0.58
CA MET A 65 -0.11 13.62 0.13
C MET A 65 -0.56 14.10 -1.26
N ASP A 66 -0.14 15.29 -1.71
CA ASP A 66 -0.36 15.77 -3.07
C ASP A 66 0.27 14.85 -4.15
N ARG A 67 1.31 14.10 -3.76
CA ARG A 67 2.05 13.15 -4.59
C ARG A 67 1.75 11.70 -4.25
N PHE A 68 0.56 11.42 -3.70
CA PHE A 68 0.22 10.09 -3.19
C PHE A 68 0.40 8.96 -4.23
N GLU A 69 0.10 9.21 -5.51
CA GLU A 69 0.32 8.22 -6.59
C GLU A 69 1.79 7.85 -6.76
N ASP A 70 2.72 8.80 -6.63
CA ASP A 70 4.17 8.53 -6.66
C ASP A 70 4.56 7.54 -5.56
N PHE A 71 3.94 7.64 -4.38
CA PHE A 71 4.21 6.74 -3.26
C PHE A 71 3.56 5.36 -3.43
N LEU A 72 2.40 5.26 -4.09
CA LEU A 72 1.82 3.96 -4.48
C LEU A 72 2.73 3.24 -5.48
N LEU A 73 3.23 3.97 -6.49
CA LEU A 73 4.19 3.45 -7.46
C LEU A 73 5.50 3.04 -6.78
N LEU A 74 6.06 3.89 -5.92
CA LEU A 74 7.27 3.58 -5.13
C LEU A 74 7.06 2.31 -4.29
N ARG A 75 5.91 2.17 -3.62
CA ARG A 75 5.59 0.96 -2.83
C ARG A 75 5.62 -0.29 -3.70
N ASP A 76 5.10 -0.22 -4.93
CA ASP A 76 5.12 -1.38 -5.82
C ASP A 76 6.54 -1.76 -6.25
N THR A 77 7.50 -0.83 -6.32
CA THR A 77 8.91 -1.17 -6.55
C THR A 77 9.50 -2.02 -5.41
N PHE A 78 9.07 -1.80 -4.16
CA PHE A 78 9.49 -2.65 -3.03
C PHE A 78 8.95 -4.07 -3.15
N ILE A 79 7.71 -4.21 -3.66
CA ILE A 79 7.13 -5.54 -3.92
C ILE A 79 7.88 -6.24 -5.04
N VAL A 80 8.27 -5.52 -6.10
CA VAL A 80 9.12 -6.09 -7.17
C VAL A 80 10.44 -6.57 -6.58
N ASN A 81 11.13 -5.73 -5.80
CA ASN A 81 12.37 -6.11 -5.13
C ASN A 81 12.19 -7.37 -4.29
N PHE A 82 11.21 -7.39 -3.38
CA PHE A 82 10.88 -8.54 -2.54
C PHE A 82 10.66 -9.83 -3.35
N VAL A 83 9.84 -9.77 -4.41
CA VAL A 83 9.56 -10.97 -5.23
C VAL A 83 10.81 -11.46 -5.94
N THR A 84 11.63 -10.56 -6.48
CA THR A 84 12.83 -10.92 -7.23
C THR A 84 13.99 -11.39 -6.36
N SER A 85 14.06 -10.94 -5.10
CA SER A 85 15.10 -11.34 -4.15
C SER A 85 14.71 -12.52 -3.27
N SER A 86 13.43 -12.92 -3.26
CA SER A 86 12.92 -13.97 -2.39
C SER A 86 13.39 -15.36 -2.83
N THR A 87 13.92 -16.14 -1.88
CA THR A 87 14.21 -17.58 -2.03
C THR A 87 13.06 -18.45 -1.54
N ASN A 88 11.96 -17.86 -1.03
CA ASN A 88 10.80 -18.59 -0.53
C ASN A 88 10.04 -19.21 -1.71
N THR A 89 9.87 -20.54 -1.68
CA THR A 89 9.18 -21.30 -2.74
C THR A 89 7.72 -20.91 -2.89
N GLU A 90 7.06 -20.43 -1.83
CA GLU A 90 5.69 -19.93 -1.91
C GLU A 90 5.62 -18.65 -2.74
N VAL A 91 6.61 -17.77 -2.65
CA VAL A 91 6.66 -16.54 -3.46
C VAL A 91 6.79 -16.88 -4.94
N ALA A 92 7.46 -17.98 -5.30
CA ALA A 92 7.58 -18.42 -6.69
C ALA A 92 6.23 -18.80 -7.33
N THR A 93 5.21 -19.16 -6.55
CA THR A 93 3.90 -19.60 -7.08
C THR A 93 3.04 -18.41 -7.55
N TRP A 94 3.18 -17.24 -6.93
CA TRP A 94 2.36 -16.06 -7.22
C TRP A 94 3.16 -14.84 -7.68
N GLY A 95 4.45 -14.77 -7.37
CA GLY A 95 5.35 -13.65 -7.61
C GLY A 95 5.39 -13.17 -9.07
N PRO A 96 5.62 -14.06 -10.06
CA PRO A 96 5.67 -13.66 -11.46
C PRO A 96 4.39 -12.95 -11.95
N ARG A 97 3.21 -13.45 -11.56
CA ARG A 97 1.94 -12.82 -11.91
C ARG A 97 1.77 -11.47 -11.22
N ARG A 98 2.19 -11.35 -9.96
CA ARG A 98 2.16 -10.07 -9.25
C ARG A 98 3.03 -9.03 -9.96
N VAL A 99 4.28 -9.36 -10.27
CA VAL A 99 5.21 -8.44 -10.94
C VAL A 99 4.69 -8.03 -12.32
N ALA A 100 4.16 -8.96 -13.12
CA ALA A 100 3.55 -8.63 -14.41
C ALA A 100 2.39 -7.62 -14.27
N GLY A 101 1.53 -7.79 -13.26
CA GLY A 101 0.46 -6.84 -12.96
C GLY A 101 0.99 -5.46 -12.58
N LEU A 102 2.04 -5.38 -11.76
CA LEU A 102 2.65 -4.11 -11.37
C LEU A 102 3.28 -3.36 -12.56
N ILE A 103 3.93 -4.09 -13.46
CA ILE A 103 4.48 -3.52 -14.70
C ILE A 103 3.35 -2.98 -15.57
N ALA A 104 2.25 -3.71 -15.73
CA ALA A 104 1.10 -3.25 -16.50
C ALA A 104 0.46 -1.99 -15.89
N GLN A 105 0.35 -1.93 -14.56
CA GLN A 105 -0.15 -0.74 -13.83
C GLN A 105 0.77 0.47 -14.03
N THR A 106 2.09 0.25 -13.97
CA THR A 106 3.08 1.30 -14.25
C THR A 106 2.97 1.81 -15.69
N GLN A 107 2.79 0.91 -16.65
CA GLN A 107 2.60 1.28 -18.06
C GLN A 107 1.32 2.08 -18.29
N ALA A 108 0.21 1.69 -17.67
CA ALA A 108 -1.05 2.45 -17.71
C ALA A 108 -0.88 3.85 -17.11
N HIS A 109 -0.20 3.95 -15.98
CA HIS A 109 0.07 5.24 -15.34
C HIS A 109 0.95 6.16 -16.20
N LEU A 110 1.97 5.61 -16.87
CA LEU A 110 2.76 6.36 -17.85
C LEU A 110 1.92 6.85 -19.05
N ALA A 111 0.81 6.17 -19.35
CA ALA A 111 -0.18 6.59 -20.34
C ALA A 111 -1.22 7.58 -19.77
N SER A 112 -1.00 8.13 -18.57
CA SER A 112 -1.87 9.06 -17.84
C SER A 112 -3.13 8.45 -17.20
N ASP A 113 -3.19 7.13 -17.03
CA ASP A 113 -4.23 6.52 -16.21
C ASP A 113 -3.94 6.73 -14.72
N THR A 114 -5.01 6.85 -13.92
CA THR A 114 -4.92 6.93 -12.46
C THR A 114 -4.30 5.66 -11.88
N TYR A 115 -3.33 5.80 -10.97
CA TYR A 115 -2.70 4.63 -10.37
C TYR A 115 -3.68 3.85 -9.48
N PRO A 116 -3.67 2.50 -9.48
CA PRO A 116 -4.57 1.72 -8.63
C PRO A 116 -4.36 2.00 -7.14
N GLY A 117 -5.46 2.23 -6.42
CA GLY A 117 -5.43 2.65 -5.02
C GLY A 117 -5.33 4.17 -4.82
N THR A 118 -5.37 4.97 -5.88
CA THR A 118 -5.50 6.42 -5.76
C THR A 118 -6.73 6.78 -4.94
N LEU A 119 -6.58 7.79 -4.08
CA LEU A 119 -7.66 8.35 -3.30
C LEU A 119 -8.56 9.15 -4.23
N THR A 120 -9.79 8.67 -4.47
CA THR A 120 -10.81 9.47 -5.15
C THR A 120 -11.40 10.46 -4.16
N SER A 121 -11.50 11.72 -4.59
CA SER A 121 -12.20 12.80 -3.87
C SER A 121 -13.69 12.54 -3.73
#